data_AF-A0A2R6E9I9-F1
#
_entry.id   AF-A0A2R6E9I9-F1
#
_cell.length_a   1.000
_cell.length_b   1.000
_cell.length_c   1.000
_cell.angle_alpha   90.00
_cell.angle_beta   90.00
_cell.angle_gamma   90.00
#
_symmetry.space_group_name_H-M   'P 1'
#
loop_
_entity.id
_entity.type
_entity.pdbx_description
1 polymer ?
#
loop_
_entity_poly.entity_id
_entity_poly.type
_entity_poly.pdbx_seq_one_letter_code
_entity_poly.pdbx_strand_id
1 'polypeptide(L)'
;MSAEDPDERADQADAEEERDLTDIGGVGTARAEELRSAGFETVEDLAAADEDDIADVVGNALAARIKADVGDVEVDEDALEDDEADDEEAETSEAEEAETPDDEEADGAAAADEEDEYEDLTDISGVGPSRSEDLEEAGFRTVDDVRGASQEQLADVVGNALAARIKADVGGLEVTEETEAEVEIEEEEKEAEPESDEDVETERRPRIDVDIEPDLDEETERLLGERERVGKPQFNRQDYHKKKRVPTSWRKPRGGLSKQRIGIKGKGDTVEAGFRSP
;
A
#
# COMPACT_ATOMS: atom_id res chain seq x y z
N MET A 1 36.69 -56.56 15.92
CA MET A 1 35.64 -55.90 15.13
C MET A 1 34.73 -55.25 16.14
N SER A 2 35.11 -54.02 16.53
CA SER A 2 34.32 -53.20 17.44
C SER A 2 33.00 -52.90 16.72
N ALA A 3 31.89 -53.10 17.42
CA ALA A 3 30.60 -52.65 16.94
C ALA A 3 30.59 -51.13 17.05
N GLU A 4 30.45 -50.46 15.90
CA GLU A 4 30.15 -49.03 15.82
C GLU A 4 28.94 -48.71 16.69
N ASP A 5 29.09 -47.63 17.47
CA ASP A 5 28.11 -47.10 18.41
C ASP A 5 26.93 -46.52 17.62
N PRO A 6 25.66 -46.88 17.91
CA PRO A 6 24.50 -46.36 17.20
C PRO A 6 24.18 -44.89 17.51
N ASP A 7 24.94 -44.24 18.41
CA ASP A 7 24.76 -42.84 18.82
C ASP A 7 25.35 -41.82 17.82
N GLU A 8 26.22 -42.22 16.90
CA GLU A 8 26.76 -41.30 15.86
C GLU A 8 25.79 -41.03 14.69
N ARG A 9 24.56 -41.57 14.74
CA ARG A 9 23.54 -41.36 13.70
C ARG A 9 22.48 -40.32 14.06
N ALA A 10 22.54 -39.73 15.25
CA ALA A 10 21.63 -38.69 15.70
C ALA A 10 22.17 -37.26 15.48
N ASP A 11 23.45 -37.11 15.14
CA ASP A 11 24.14 -35.81 15.04
C ASP A 11 24.10 -35.21 13.60
N GLN A 12 23.05 -35.52 12.83
CA GLN A 12 22.96 -35.12 11.41
C GLN A 12 21.52 -34.81 10.95
N ALA A 13 20.62 -34.49 11.87
CA ALA A 13 19.21 -34.20 11.59
C ALA A 13 18.71 -32.82 12.08
N ASP A 14 19.55 -32.03 12.74
CA ASP A 14 19.30 -30.62 13.06
C ASP A 14 20.37 -29.78 12.36
N ALA A 15 20.40 -29.83 11.03
CA ALA A 15 20.78 -28.64 10.29
C ALA A 15 19.50 -27.82 10.24
N GLU A 16 19.32 -26.96 11.25
CA GLU A 16 18.39 -25.84 11.14
C GLU A 16 18.64 -25.24 9.76
N GLU A 17 17.62 -25.26 8.91
CA GLU A 17 17.71 -24.68 7.57
C GLU A 17 17.84 -23.17 7.79
N GLU A 18 19.08 -22.70 8.01
CA GLU A 18 19.45 -21.30 8.16
C GLU A 18 18.84 -20.58 6.97
N ARG A 19 17.73 -19.89 7.20
CA ARG A 19 17.01 -19.19 6.13
C ARG A 19 17.96 -18.14 5.61
N ASP A 20 18.22 -18.13 4.31
CA ASP A 20 19.09 -17.12 3.73
C ASP A 20 18.34 -15.77 3.73
N LEU A 21 19.07 -14.66 3.83
CA LEU A 21 18.48 -13.31 3.71
C LEU A 21 17.64 -13.13 2.43
N THR A 22 17.97 -13.89 1.37
CA THR A 22 17.26 -13.85 0.09
C THR A 22 15.92 -14.58 0.10
N ASP A 23 15.63 -15.39 1.11
CA ASP A 23 14.34 -16.07 1.27
C ASP A 23 13.26 -15.11 1.80
N ILE A 24 13.67 -13.98 2.38
CA ILE A 24 12.75 -12.95 2.89
C ILE A 24 12.06 -12.26 1.71
N GLY A 25 10.72 -12.22 1.78
CA GLY A 25 9.90 -11.67 0.71
C GLY A 25 10.14 -10.19 0.42
N GLY A 26 10.92 -9.90 -0.62
CA GLY A 26 11.29 -8.54 -1.05
C GLY A 26 12.79 -8.25 -0.96
N VAL A 27 13.58 -9.15 -0.35
CA VAL A 27 15.03 -9.05 -0.26
C VAL A 27 15.66 -9.87 -1.39
N GLY A 28 15.99 -9.20 -2.50
CA GLY A 28 16.78 -9.80 -3.58
C GLY A 28 18.27 -9.90 -3.24
N THR A 29 19.06 -10.53 -4.10
CA THR A 29 20.52 -10.66 -3.90
C THR A 29 21.25 -9.34 -3.66
N ALA A 30 20.87 -8.29 -4.39
CA ALA A 30 21.43 -6.95 -4.23
C ALA A 30 21.10 -6.34 -2.85
N ARG A 31 19.83 -6.45 -2.41
CA ARG A 31 19.41 -5.95 -1.09
C ARG A 31 20.00 -6.76 0.05
N ALA A 32 20.15 -8.06 -0.12
CA ALA A 32 20.87 -8.90 0.83
C ALA A 32 22.35 -8.49 0.95
N GLU A 33 22.99 -8.04 -0.13
CA GLU A 33 24.36 -7.53 -0.09
C GLU A 33 24.46 -6.15 0.59
N GLU A 34 23.48 -5.27 0.38
CA GLU A 34 23.36 -4.01 1.12
C GLU A 34 23.19 -4.24 2.63
N LEU A 35 22.30 -5.16 3.03
CA LEU A 35 22.09 -5.54 4.43
C LEU A 35 23.35 -6.14 5.07
N ARG A 36 24.06 -7.04 4.37
CA ARG A 36 25.36 -7.56 4.83
C ARG A 36 26.40 -6.46 5.00
N SER A 37 26.42 -5.48 4.08
CA SER A 37 27.35 -4.35 4.15
C SER A 37 27.05 -3.42 5.33
N ALA A 38 25.79 -3.39 5.78
CA ALA A 38 25.35 -2.67 6.98
C ALA A 38 25.56 -3.47 8.28
N GLY A 39 25.93 -4.75 8.20
CA GLY A 39 26.22 -5.60 9.35
C GLY A 39 25.12 -6.61 9.71
N PHE A 40 24.04 -6.68 8.92
CA PHE A 40 23.00 -7.71 9.07
C PHE A 40 23.36 -8.92 8.20
N GLU A 41 24.15 -9.84 8.74
CA GLU A 41 24.68 -10.97 7.98
C GLU A 41 23.67 -12.13 7.88
N THR A 42 22.80 -12.26 8.88
CA THR A 42 21.84 -13.36 9.04
C THR A 42 20.42 -12.87 9.30
N VAL A 43 19.44 -13.76 9.16
CA VAL A 43 18.02 -13.48 9.48
C VAL A 43 17.85 -13.18 10.98
N GLU A 44 18.65 -13.81 11.84
CA GLU A 44 18.65 -13.57 13.28
C GLU A 44 19.12 -12.15 13.61
N ASP A 45 20.10 -11.62 12.87
CA ASP A 45 20.53 -10.22 13.02
C ASP A 45 19.40 -9.23 12.70
N LEU A 46 18.58 -9.52 11.69
CA LEU A 46 17.40 -8.70 11.34
C LEU A 46 16.28 -8.83 12.40
N ALA A 47 16.14 -10.01 13.00
CA ALA A 47 15.19 -10.23 14.09
C ALA A 47 15.61 -9.49 15.37
N ALA A 48 16.91 -9.37 15.65
CA ALA A 48 17.44 -8.65 16.80
C ALA A 48 17.51 -7.13 16.61
N ALA A 49 17.72 -6.65 15.38
CA ALA A 49 17.85 -5.22 15.08
C ALA A 49 16.54 -4.43 15.19
N ASP A 50 16.62 -3.15 15.52
CA ASP A 50 15.46 -2.25 15.54
C ASP A 50 14.99 -1.94 14.11
N GLU A 51 13.69 -1.67 13.95
CA GLU A 51 13.10 -1.41 12.63
C GLU A 51 13.73 -0.18 11.96
N ASP A 52 14.07 0.85 12.74
CA ASP A 52 14.72 2.08 12.26
C ASP A 52 16.11 1.80 11.66
N ASP A 53 16.91 0.94 12.30
CA ASP A 53 18.25 0.57 11.82
C ASP A 53 18.18 -0.18 10.47
N ILE A 54 17.15 -0.99 10.28
CA ILE A 54 16.88 -1.67 9.00
C ILE A 54 16.36 -0.66 7.97
N ALA A 55 15.49 0.27 8.39
CA ALA A 55 14.90 1.30 7.55
C ALA A 55 15.94 2.26 6.97
N ASP A 56 17.03 2.55 7.69
CA ASP A 56 18.13 3.37 7.18
C ASP A 56 18.83 2.76 5.95
N VAL A 57 18.80 1.43 5.80
CA VAL A 57 19.43 0.71 4.67
C VAL A 57 18.44 0.49 3.52
N VAL A 58 17.24 -0.01 3.83
CA VAL A 58 16.29 -0.49 2.81
C VAL A 58 15.01 0.35 2.68
N GLY A 59 14.82 1.32 3.57
CA GLY A 59 13.64 2.18 3.67
C GLY A 59 12.56 1.62 4.61
N ASN A 60 11.79 2.53 5.22
CA ASN A 60 10.78 2.24 6.26
C ASN A 60 9.74 1.19 5.80
N ALA A 61 9.20 1.31 4.59
CA ALA A 61 8.18 0.38 4.09
C ALA A 61 8.68 -1.08 3.92
N LEU A 62 9.96 -1.26 3.57
CA LEU A 62 10.54 -2.59 3.41
C LEU A 62 11.02 -3.15 4.77
N ALA A 63 11.52 -2.29 5.66
CA ALA A 63 11.92 -2.66 7.01
C ALA A 63 10.76 -3.28 7.81
N ALA A 64 9.59 -2.63 7.83
CA ALA A 64 8.40 -3.16 8.51
C ALA A 64 7.98 -4.54 7.98
N ARG A 65 8.11 -4.75 6.66
CA ARG A 65 7.79 -6.04 6.03
C ARG A 65 8.80 -7.12 6.37
N ILE A 66 10.09 -6.79 6.38
CA ILE A 66 11.16 -7.70 6.79
C ILE A 66 10.93 -8.08 8.26
N LYS A 67 10.65 -7.10 9.14
CA LYS A 67 10.41 -7.33 10.56
C LYS A 67 9.22 -8.24 10.82
N ALA A 68 8.14 -8.11 10.07
CA ALA A 68 7.00 -9.02 10.14
C ALA A 68 7.37 -10.46 9.72
N ASP A 69 8.17 -10.62 8.65
CA ASP A 69 8.54 -11.96 8.16
C ASP A 69 9.51 -12.70 9.11
N VAL A 70 10.40 -11.96 9.78
CA VAL A 70 11.42 -12.54 10.70
C VAL A 70 11.01 -12.54 12.17
N GLY A 71 10.13 -11.62 12.60
CA GLY A 71 9.72 -11.41 13.99
C GLY A 71 8.55 -12.26 14.47
N ASP A 72 7.84 -12.95 13.57
CA ASP A 72 6.72 -13.84 13.91
C ASP A 72 7.16 -15.24 14.43
N VAL A 73 8.45 -15.42 14.76
CA VAL A 73 9.03 -16.72 15.18
C VAL A 73 9.60 -16.65 16.60
N GLU A 74 8.82 -16.15 17.56
CA GLU A 74 8.98 -16.50 18.98
C GLU A 74 7.63 -16.98 19.53
N VAL A 75 7.20 -18.15 19.07
CA VAL A 75 6.17 -18.94 19.76
C VAL A 75 6.91 -20.03 20.53
N ASP A 76 7.45 -19.67 21.69
CA ASP A 76 7.76 -20.64 22.73
C ASP A 76 6.45 -21.37 23.12
N GLU A 77 6.35 -22.65 22.75
CA GLU A 77 5.21 -23.53 23.02
C GLU A 77 5.08 -23.93 24.52
N ASP A 78 5.67 -23.17 25.46
CA ASP A 78 5.71 -23.54 26.89
C ASP A 78 5.29 -22.41 27.87
N ALA A 79 4.61 -21.35 27.42
CA ALA A 79 4.13 -20.28 28.31
C ALA A 79 2.68 -19.84 28.05
N LEU A 80 1.73 -20.79 27.99
CA LEU A 80 0.31 -20.49 28.14
C LEU A 80 -0.19 -20.90 29.54
N GLU A 81 0.25 -20.16 30.55
CA GLU A 81 -0.44 -20.07 31.84
C GLU A 81 -0.83 -18.61 32.08
N ASP A 82 -2.14 -18.37 32.02
CA ASP A 82 -2.91 -17.48 32.90
C ASP A 82 -2.41 -16.03 33.06
N ASP A 83 -3.09 -15.06 32.43
CA ASP A 83 -3.24 -13.74 33.03
C ASP A 83 -4.57 -13.09 32.59
N GLU A 84 -5.59 -13.30 33.42
CA GLU A 84 -6.71 -12.36 33.55
C GLU A 84 -6.43 -11.43 34.75
N ALA A 85 -6.21 -10.15 34.50
CA ALA A 85 -6.43 -9.02 35.41
C ALA A 85 -6.25 -7.71 34.60
N ASP A 86 -7.25 -6.83 34.48
CA ASP A 86 -7.62 -5.80 35.47
C ASP A 86 -6.49 -4.78 35.68
N ASP A 87 -6.57 -3.61 35.04
CA ASP A 87 -6.09 -2.37 35.66
C ASP A 87 -6.77 -1.13 35.05
N GLU A 88 -7.25 -0.29 35.95
CA GLU A 88 -8.00 0.95 35.76
C GLU A 88 -7.08 2.15 35.46
N GLU A 89 -7.67 3.16 34.82
CA GLU A 89 -7.50 4.61 35.10
C GLU A 89 -6.09 5.16 35.40
N ALA A 90 -5.58 5.98 34.49
CA ALA A 90 -4.63 7.05 34.83
C ALA A 90 -4.83 8.30 33.94
N GLU A 91 -5.82 9.11 34.31
CA GLU A 91 -5.80 10.55 34.11
C GLU A 91 -4.60 11.17 34.85
N THR A 92 -3.79 12.04 34.21
CA THR A 92 -3.17 13.18 34.90
C THR A 92 -2.61 14.25 33.95
N SER A 93 -3.25 15.42 34.05
CA SER A 93 -2.72 16.80 34.16
C SER A 93 -2.02 17.51 33.00
N GLU A 94 -2.68 18.62 32.62
CA GLU A 94 -2.21 19.88 32.03
C GLU A 94 -0.87 20.40 32.59
N ALA A 95 -0.06 21.03 31.72
CA ALA A 95 0.20 22.48 31.70
C ALA A 95 1.54 22.80 30.99
N GLU A 96 1.51 23.69 29.98
CA GLU A 96 2.18 25.00 30.00
C GLU A 96 2.30 25.60 28.58
N GLU A 97 1.76 26.82 28.47
CA GLU A 97 1.94 27.81 27.41
C GLU A 97 3.41 28.19 27.20
N ALA A 98 3.79 28.44 25.94
CA ALA A 98 4.86 29.36 25.60
C ALA A 98 4.47 30.15 24.35
N GLU A 99 4.01 31.38 24.57
CA GLU A 99 3.93 32.44 23.56
C GLU A 99 5.33 32.87 23.10
N THR A 100 5.46 33.29 21.84
CA THR A 100 6.38 34.36 21.39
C THR A 100 6.02 34.76 19.94
N PRO A 101 6.36 35.99 19.48
CA PRO A 101 5.37 37.04 19.23
C PRO A 101 5.23 37.47 17.77
N ASP A 102 4.17 38.26 17.56
CA ASP A 102 3.88 39.16 16.45
C ASP A 102 4.98 40.25 16.29
N ASP A 103 5.48 40.47 15.07
CA ASP A 103 6.12 41.73 14.64
C ASP A 103 6.08 41.91 13.11
N GLU A 104 5.14 42.76 12.68
CA GLU A 104 5.13 43.76 11.60
C GLU A 104 5.97 43.61 10.30
N GLU A 105 5.24 43.63 9.17
CA GLU A 105 5.41 44.47 7.96
C GLU A 105 6.81 45.04 7.59
N ALA A 106 7.33 44.64 6.41
CA ALA A 106 8.29 45.43 5.64
C ALA A 106 8.21 45.16 4.12
N ASP A 107 7.55 46.08 3.43
CA ASP A 107 7.97 46.79 2.20
C ASP A 107 8.91 46.08 1.19
N GLY A 108 8.41 45.95 -0.05
CA GLY A 108 8.98 46.68 -1.18
C GLY A 108 10.39 46.36 -1.68
N ALA A 109 10.42 45.74 -2.88
CA ALA A 109 11.40 45.94 -3.94
C ALA A 109 12.87 45.55 -3.69
N ALA A 110 13.28 44.46 -4.34
CA ALA A 110 14.59 44.38 -4.97
C ALA A 110 14.50 43.46 -6.20
N ALA A 111 14.38 44.08 -7.38
CA ALA A 111 14.81 43.45 -8.62
C ALA A 111 16.31 43.20 -8.49
N ALA A 112 16.69 41.92 -8.43
CA ALA A 112 18.04 41.47 -8.69
C ALA A 112 18.07 41.05 -10.15
N ASP A 113 18.79 41.82 -10.97
CA ASP A 113 19.30 41.41 -12.27
C ASP A 113 19.93 40.02 -12.14
N GLU A 114 19.29 38.99 -12.69
CA GLU A 114 19.91 37.74 -13.11
C GLU A 114 20.26 37.84 -14.61
N GLU A 115 20.91 38.94 -15.02
CA GLU A 115 21.32 39.16 -16.42
C GLU A 115 22.57 38.33 -16.82
N ASP A 116 23.15 37.54 -15.91
CA ASP A 116 24.50 36.95 -16.08
C ASP A 116 24.54 35.40 -16.09
N GLU A 117 23.48 34.67 -16.46
CA GLU A 117 23.58 33.19 -16.62
C GLU A 117 23.95 32.73 -18.05
N TYR A 118 23.78 33.60 -19.07
CA TYR A 118 24.03 33.23 -20.47
C TYR A 118 24.97 34.24 -21.14
N GLU A 119 26.25 33.87 -21.29
CA GLU A 119 27.27 34.72 -21.96
C GLU A 119 27.22 34.52 -23.48
N ASP A 120 26.96 33.29 -23.93
CA ASP A 120 26.88 32.91 -25.34
C ASP A 120 25.54 32.23 -25.68
N LEU A 121 25.11 32.33 -26.95
CA LEU A 121 23.89 31.64 -27.43
C LEU A 121 23.93 30.12 -27.21
N THR A 122 25.13 29.53 -27.15
CA THR A 122 25.32 28.10 -26.92
C THR A 122 25.09 27.65 -25.48
N ASP A 123 24.99 28.59 -24.54
CA ASP A 123 24.69 28.29 -23.14
C ASP A 123 23.21 27.96 -22.94
N ILE A 124 22.36 28.36 -23.90
CA ILE A 124 20.93 28.05 -23.91
C ILE A 124 20.71 26.56 -24.19
N SER A 125 19.86 25.94 -23.37
CA SER A 125 19.56 24.51 -23.42
C SER A 125 19.04 24.06 -24.79
N GLY A 126 19.90 23.33 -25.52
CA GLY A 126 19.59 22.77 -26.83
C GLY A 126 20.06 23.61 -28.03
N VAL A 127 20.71 24.75 -27.80
CA VAL A 127 21.38 25.54 -28.84
C VAL A 127 22.84 25.09 -28.96
N GLY A 128 23.12 24.21 -29.92
CA GLY A 128 24.50 23.84 -30.27
C GLY A 128 25.15 24.84 -31.24
N PRO A 129 26.45 24.69 -31.57
CA PRO A 129 27.19 25.62 -32.43
C PRO A 129 26.56 25.81 -33.82
N SER A 130 25.97 24.77 -34.40
CA SER A 130 25.28 24.90 -35.69
C SER A 130 23.97 25.70 -35.58
N ARG A 131 23.30 25.64 -34.43
CA ARG A 131 22.05 26.39 -34.20
C ARG A 131 22.31 27.81 -33.77
N SER A 132 23.39 28.08 -33.05
CA SER A 132 23.83 29.46 -32.80
C SER A 132 24.21 30.15 -34.10
N GLU A 133 24.92 29.47 -35.02
CA GLU A 133 25.19 30.01 -36.36
C GLU A 133 23.90 30.32 -37.14
N ASP A 134 22.90 29.42 -37.12
CA ASP A 134 21.59 29.64 -37.75
C ASP A 134 20.87 30.89 -37.16
N LEU A 135 20.92 31.07 -35.83
CA LEU A 135 20.31 32.21 -35.13
C LEU A 135 21.04 33.53 -35.42
N GLU A 136 22.37 33.51 -35.48
CA GLU A 136 23.19 34.66 -35.84
C GLU A 136 22.97 35.11 -37.30
N GLU A 137 22.79 34.15 -38.22
CA GLU A 137 22.46 34.42 -39.63
C GLU A 137 21.05 35.02 -39.76
N ALA A 138 20.11 34.59 -38.91
CA ALA A 138 18.78 35.18 -38.79
C ALA A 138 18.76 36.56 -38.08
N GLY A 139 19.88 36.95 -37.46
CA GLY A 139 20.08 38.27 -36.85
C GLY A 139 19.93 38.33 -35.33
N PHE A 140 19.74 37.18 -34.66
CA PHE A 140 19.73 37.07 -33.20
C PHE A 140 21.15 36.75 -32.73
N ARG A 141 21.93 37.78 -32.37
CA ARG A 141 23.36 37.61 -32.04
C ARG A 141 23.61 37.56 -30.55
N THR A 142 22.67 38.02 -29.74
CA THR A 142 22.75 37.99 -28.28
C THR A 142 21.55 37.26 -27.68
N VAL A 143 21.68 36.85 -26.42
CA VAL A 143 20.60 36.21 -25.66
C VAL A 143 19.40 37.16 -25.51
N ASP A 144 19.65 38.47 -25.36
CA ASP A 144 18.59 39.48 -25.35
C ASP A 144 17.83 39.58 -26.67
N ASP A 145 18.51 39.42 -27.81
CA ASP A 145 17.84 39.38 -29.11
C ASP A 145 16.87 38.19 -29.19
N VAL A 146 17.27 37.03 -28.65
CA VAL A 146 16.44 35.81 -28.59
C VAL A 146 15.28 35.98 -27.62
N ARG A 147 15.49 36.62 -26.46
CA ARG A 147 14.46 36.92 -25.47
C ARG A 147 13.37 37.83 -26.07
N GLY A 148 13.78 38.87 -26.80
CA GLY A 148 12.88 39.82 -27.47
C GLY A 148 12.23 39.32 -28.77
N ALA A 149 12.72 38.22 -29.36
CA ALA A 149 12.17 37.63 -30.58
C ALA A 149 10.89 36.84 -30.31
N SER A 150 9.83 36.99 -31.11
CA SER A 150 8.62 36.18 -30.91
C SER A 150 8.90 34.68 -31.11
N GLN A 151 8.11 33.82 -30.47
CA GLN A 151 8.27 32.36 -30.63
C GLN A 151 8.18 31.93 -32.10
N GLU A 152 7.37 32.60 -32.91
CA GLU A 152 7.23 32.31 -34.34
C GLU A 152 8.52 32.65 -35.10
N GLN A 153 9.15 33.78 -34.80
CA GLN A 153 10.42 34.19 -35.41
C GLN A 153 11.56 33.22 -35.10
N LEU A 154 11.59 32.68 -33.88
CA LEU A 154 12.53 31.63 -33.52
C LEU A 154 12.16 30.29 -34.17
N ALA A 155 10.86 29.98 -34.27
CA ALA A 155 10.37 28.73 -34.86
C ALA A 155 10.73 28.61 -36.36
N ASP A 156 10.81 29.71 -37.10
CA ASP A 156 11.22 29.70 -38.52
C ASP A 156 12.68 29.24 -38.72
N VAL A 157 13.54 29.43 -37.71
CA VAL A 157 14.97 29.11 -37.78
C VAL A 157 15.26 27.75 -37.14
N VAL A 158 14.76 27.55 -35.91
CA VAL A 158 15.10 26.37 -35.09
C VAL A 158 13.97 25.36 -34.93
N GLY A 159 12.76 25.70 -35.37
CA GLY A 159 11.55 24.89 -35.24
C GLY A 159 10.74 25.18 -33.96
N ASN A 160 9.41 25.02 -34.04
CA ASN A 160 8.46 25.38 -32.97
C ASN A 160 8.77 24.72 -31.61
N ALA A 161 9.12 23.43 -31.63
CA ALA A 161 9.42 22.68 -30.40
C ALA A 161 10.67 23.21 -29.68
N LEU A 162 11.71 23.61 -30.43
CA LEU A 162 12.93 24.17 -29.83
C LEU A 162 12.74 25.64 -29.45
N ALA A 163 12.02 26.41 -30.26
CA ALA A 163 11.68 27.80 -29.97
C ALA A 163 10.92 27.93 -28.63
N ALA A 164 9.93 27.07 -28.38
CA ALA A 164 9.22 27.04 -27.09
C ALA A 164 10.15 26.74 -25.91
N ARG A 165 11.08 25.80 -26.07
CA ARG A 165 12.06 25.46 -25.02
C ARG A 165 13.05 26.59 -24.78
N ILE A 166 13.63 27.16 -25.83
CA ILE A 166 14.54 28.30 -25.74
C ILE A 166 13.84 29.47 -25.05
N LYS A 167 12.61 29.80 -25.45
CA LYS A 167 11.84 30.90 -24.88
C LYS A 167 11.50 30.66 -23.39
N ALA A 168 11.31 29.41 -22.97
CA ALA A 168 11.16 29.05 -21.57
C ALA A 168 12.48 29.17 -20.78
N ASP A 169 13.60 28.81 -21.40
CA ASP A 169 14.95 28.83 -20.80
C ASP A 169 15.48 30.26 -20.60
N VAL A 170 15.27 31.15 -21.59
CA VAL A 170 15.69 32.57 -21.53
C VAL A 170 14.66 33.50 -20.88
N GLY A 171 13.59 32.93 -20.30
CA GLY A 171 12.55 33.66 -19.56
C GLY A 171 11.63 34.53 -20.42
N GLY A 172 11.57 34.29 -21.73
CA GLY A 172 10.77 35.06 -22.66
C GLY A 172 9.32 34.61 -22.78
N LEU A 173 8.71 33.90 -21.84
CA LEU A 173 7.35 33.38 -22.08
C LEU A 173 6.31 34.52 -22.07
N GLU A 174 6.12 35.17 -23.22
CA GLU A 174 5.09 36.15 -23.48
C GLU A 174 3.76 35.38 -23.62
N VAL A 175 3.09 35.17 -22.49
CA VAL A 175 1.67 34.78 -22.47
C VAL A 175 0.88 35.97 -23.03
N THR A 176 0.78 36.06 -24.35
CA THR A 176 -0.20 36.95 -24.96
C THR A 176 -1.58 36.38 -24.67
N GLU A 177 -2.36 37.10 -23.88
CA GLU A 177 -3.77 36.85 -23.52
C GLU A 177 -4.73 36.89 -24.75
N GLU A 178 -4.23 36.68 -25.97
CA GLU A 178 -4.92 36.91 -27.24
C GLU A 178 -5.11 35.63 -28.07
N THR A 179 -4.95 34.44 -27.47
CA THR A 179 -5.35 33.16 -28.07
C THR A 179 -6.51 32.50 -27.33
N GLU A 180 -7.44 33.32 -26.82
CA GLU A 180 -8.84 32.90 -26.67
C GLU A 180 -9.49 32.89 -28.05
N ALA A 181 -9.15 31.89 -28.87
CA ALA A 181 -9.88 31.61 -30.09
C ALA A 181 -11.32 31.25 -29.71
N GLU A 182 -12.28 32.03 -30.21
CA GLU A 182 -13.72 31.83 -30.10
C GLU A 182 -14.10 30.43 -30.59
N VAL A 183 -14.10 29.45 -29.68
CA VAL A 183 -14.79 28.18 -29.88
C VAL A 183 -16.20 28.40 -29.37
N GLU A 184 -17.14 28.51 -30.29
CA GLU A 184 -18.57 28.37 -30.04
C GLU A 184 -18.80 26.90 -29.62
N ILE A 185 -18.56 26.61 -28.33
CA ILE A 185 -18.90 25.34 -27.69
C ILE A 185 -20.37 25.50 -27.30
N GLU A 186 -21.24 24.71 -27.93
CA GLU A 186 -22.61 24.47 -27.46
C GLU A 186 -22.57 24.19 -25.95
N GLU A 187 -23.51 24.81 -25.22
CA GLU A 187 -23.74 24.62 -23.80
C GLU A 187 -23.69 23.13 -23.41
N GLU A 188 -22.55 22.68 -22.91
CA GLU A 188 -22.47 21.51 -22.05
C GLU A 188 -21.91 22.00 -20.73
N GLU A 189 -22.68 21.73 -19.68
CA GLU A 189 -22.50 22.21 -18.31
C GLU A 189 -21.02 22.22 -17.92
N LYS A 190 -20.51 23.43 -17.65
CA LYS A 190 -19.33 23.63 -16.83
C LYS A 190 -19.65 23.06 -15.45
N GLU A 191 -19.45 21.74 -15.30
CA GLU A 191 -19.34 21.08 -14.02
C GLU A 191 -18.34 21.89 -13.19
N ALA A 192 -18.81 22.34 -12.04
CA ALA A 192 -18.01 23.02 -11.07
C ALA A 192 -16.78 22.16 -10.75
N GLU A 193 -15.58 22.73 -10.90
CA GLU A 193 -14.40 22.16 -10.26
C GLU A 193 -14.70 22.08 -8.76
N PRO A 194 -14.75 20.89 -8.13
CA PRO A 194 -14.88 20.84 -6.70
C PRO A 194 -13.57 21.38 -6.12
N GLU A 195 -13.70 22.39 -5.26
CA GLU A 195 -12.64 22.86 -4.37
C GLU A 195 -12.01 21.63 -3.68
N SER A 196 -10.80 21.26 -4.12
CA SER A 196 -9.98 20.25 -3.47
C SER A 196 -9.18 20.95 -2.38
N ASP A 197 -9.46 20.59 -1.11
CA ASP A 197 -8.51 20.45 0.01
C ASP A 197 -9.25 20.48 1.38
N GLU A 198 -10.37 19.76 1.49
CA GLU A 198 -10.81 19.25 2.80
C GLU A 198 -10.37 17.78 2.87
N ASP A 199 -9.75 17.36 3.97
CA ASP A 199 -9.39 15.96 4.27
C ASP A 199 -10.59 15.03 4.03
N VAL A 200 -10.73 14.52 2.80
CA VAL A 200 -11.75 13.52 2.47
C VAL A 200 -11.30 12.18 3.02
N GLU A 201 -11.88 11.81 4.17
CA GLU A 201 -11.65 10.50 4.79
C GLU A 201 -11.87 9.38 3.77
N THR A 202 -10.83 8.60 3.51
CA THR A 202 -10.90 7.48 2.58
C THR A 202 -11.63 6.31 3.24
N GLU A 203 -12.91 6.13 2.92
CA GLU A 203 -13.71 5.00 3.41
C GLU A 203 -13.74 3.81 2.44
N ARG A 204 -13.82 2.58 2.99
CA ARG A 204 -13.92 1.36 2.18
C ARG A 204 -15.34 1.19 1.65
N ARG A 205 -15.50 1.31 0.32
CA ARG A 205 -16.76 1.03 -0.38
C ARG A 205 -16.70 -0.29 -1.18
N PRO A 206 -17.80 -1.06 -1.23
CA PRO A 206 -17.87 -2.22 -2.11
C PRO A 206 -17.82 -1.79 -3.58
N ARG A 207 -17.23 -2.64 -4.44
CA ARG A 207 -17.11 -2.34 -5.88
C ARG A 207 -18.42 -2.50 -6.66
N ILE A 208 -19.37 -3.25 -6.11
CA ILE A 208 -20.64 -3.62 -6.74
C ILE A 208 -21.74 -3.37 -5.70
N ASP A 209 -22.96 -3.09 -6.17
CA ASP A 209 -24.15 -3.06 -5.33
C ASP A 209 -24.29 -4.37 -4.54
N VAL A 210 -24.17 -4.27 -3.22
CA VAL A 210 -24.32 -5.40 -2.29
C VAL A 210 -25.80 -5.79 -2.10
N ASP A 211 -26.72 -4.91 -2.50
CA ASP A 211 -28.16 -5.03 -2.29
C ASP A 211 -28.92 -5.51 -3.54
N ILE A 212 -28.28 -6.31 -4.40
CA ILE A 212 -28.94 -6.90 -5.57
C ILE A 212 -29.83 -8.07 -5.14
N GLU A 213 -31.15 -7.89 -5.24
CA GLU A 213 -32.14 -8.92 -4.99
C GLU A 213 -32.51 -9.68 -6.29
N PRO A 214 -32.57 -11.03 -6.28
CA PRO A 214 -32.96 -11.79 -7.46
C PRO A 214 -34.48 -11.78 -7.68
N ASP A 215 -34.92 -11.79 -8.95
CA ASP A 215 -36.32 -12.00 -9.30
C ASP A 215 -36.75 -13.45 -9.03
N LEU A 216 -37.64 -13.67 -8.05
CA LEU A 216 -38.17 -14.98 -7.68
C LEU A 216 -39.67 -15.07 -8.02
N ASP A 217 -40.13 -16.27 -8.39
CA ASP A 217 -41.56 -16.55 -8.51
C ASP A 217 -42.22 -16.72 -7.12
N GLU A 218 -43.54 -16.50 -7.06
CA GLU A 218 -44.32 -16.54 -5.81
C GLU A 218 -44.18 -17.86 -5.02
N GLU A 219 -44.01 -19.00 -5.71
CA GLU A 219 -43.85 -20.31 -5.08
C GLU A 219 -42.44 -20.43 -4.47
N THR A 220 -41.40 -20.07 -5.22
CA THR A 220 -40.02 -20.08 -4.74
C THR A 220 -39.81 -19.13 -3.56
N GLU A 221 -40.38 -17.93 -3.60
CA GLU A 221 -40.34 -16.98 -2.49
C GLU A 221 -41.01 -17.57 -1.23
N ARG A 222 -42.18 -18.21 -1.40
CA ARG A 222 -42.88 -18.87 -0.29
C ARG A 222 -42.05 -20.00 0.32
N LEU A 223 -41.45 -20.85 -0.51
CA LEU A 223 -40.61 -21.98 -0.07
C LEU A 223 -39.31 -21.50 0.58
N LEU A 224 -38.72 -20.41 0.09
CA LEU A 224 -37.55 -19.77 0.70
C LEU A 224 -37.86 -19.30 2.12
N GLY A 225 -38.99 -18.61 2.30
CA GLY A 225 -39.47 -18.19 3.62
C GLY A 225 -39.84 -19.37 4.53
N GLU A 226 -40.36 -20.47 3.98
CA GLU A 226 -40.58 -21.71 4.75
C GLU A 226 -39.28 -22.35 5.22
N ARG A 227 -38.28 -22.44 4.34
CA ARG A 227 -36.94 -22.97 4.66
C ARG A 227 -36.30 -22.18 5.79
N GLU A 228 -36.39 -20.85 5.75
CA GLU A 228 -35.86 -19.97 6.80
C GLU A 228 -36.59 -20.17 8.12
N ARG A 229 -37.94 -20.22 8.11
CA ARG A 229 -38.76 -20.40 9.31
C ARG A 229 -38.53 -21.75 10.00
N VAL A 230 -38.43 -22.84 9.24
CA VAL A 230 -38.26 -24.19 9.78
C VAL A 230 -36.82 -24.43 10.21
N GLY A 231 -35.84 -23.95 9.43
CA GLY A 231 -34.42 -24.16 9.68
C GLY A 231 -34.02 -25.64 9.70
N LYS A 232 -32.91 -25.96 10.38
CA LYS A 232 -32.44 -27.34 10.57
C LYS A 232 -31.61 -27.46 11.85
N PRO A 233 -31.53 -28.66 12.47
CA PRO A 233 -30.58 -28.92 13.53
C PRO A 233 -29.13 -28.70 13.06
N GLN A 234 -28.21 -28.47 14.00
CA GLN A 234 -26.78 -28.28 13.69
C GLN A 234 -26.11 -29.53 13.08
N PHE A 235 -26.66 -30.73 13.32
CA PHE A 235 -26.10 -32.02 12.90
C PHE A 235 -24.61 -32.20 13.26
N ASN A 236 -24.24 -31.80 14.48
CA ASN A 236 -22.91 -32.06 15.02
C ASN A 236 -22.76 -33.52 15.46
N ARG A 237 -21.54 -34.07 15.32
CA ARG A 237 -21.20 -35.41 15.81
C ARG A 237 -21.49 -35.55 17.31
N GLN A 238 -22.06 -36.67 17.76
CA GLN A 238 -22.31 -36.89 19.20
C GLN A 238 -21.07 -36.65 20.06
N ASP A 239 -21.27 -36.01 21.21
CA ASP A 239 -20.23 -35.76 22.23
C ASP A 239 -18.99 -34.96 21.73
N TYR A 240 -19.08 -34.25 20.59
CA TYR A 240 -17.99 -33.40 20.08
C TYR A 240 -17.53 -32.36 21.13
N HIS A 241 -18.48 -31.67 21.75
CA HIS A 241 -18.24 -30.67 22.79
C HIS A 241 -17.58 -31.23 24.06
N LYS A 242 -17.52 -32.57 24.22
CA LYS A 242 -16.90 -33.20 25.39
C LYS A 242 -15.42 -33.52 25.21
N LYS A 243 -14.92 -33.57 23.96
CA LYS A 243 -13.55 -33.99 23.64
C LYS A 243 -13.02 -33.19 22.47
N LYS A 244 -11.97 -32.36 22.70
CA LYS A 244 -11.30 -31.56 21.66
C LYS A 244 -10.90 -32.37 20.42
N ARG A 245 -10.43 -33.60 20.61
CA ARG A 245 -10.09 -34.53 19.49
C ARG A 245 -11.27 -34.99 18.63
N VAL A 246 -12.51 -34.72 19.04
CA VAL A 246 -13.73 -35.12 18.32
C VAL A 246 -14.29 -33.88 17.63
N PRO A 247 -14.15 -33.75 16.29
CA PRO A 247 -14.64 -32.58 15.57
C PRO A 247 -16.16 -32.56 15.45
N THR A 248 -16.70 -31.39 15.10
CA THR A 248 -18.13 -31.14 14.85
C THR A 248 -18.69 -31.94 13.66
N SER A 249 -17.84 -32.23 12.65
CA SER A 249 -18.22 -32.97 11.44
C SER A 249 -19.03 -34.23 11.74
N TRP A 250 -20.27 -34.28 11.23
CA TRP A 250 -21.22 -35.37 11.45
C TRP A 250 -20.65 -36.77 11.19
N ARG A 251 -20.93 -37.70 12.09
CA ARG A 251 -20.67 -39.14 11.91
C ARG A 251 -21.84 -39.92 12.48
N LYS A 252 -22.35 -40.89 11.71
CA LYS A 252 -23.45 -41.76 12.15
C LYS A 252 -23.06 -42.45 13.47
N PRO A 253 -23.82 -42.26 14.57
CA PRO A 253 -23.50 -42.91 15.83
C PRO A 253 -23.66 -44.43 15.69
N ARG A 254 -22.56 -45.18 15.88
CA ARG A 254 -22.55 -46.64 15.68
C ARG A 254 -22.69 -47.45 16.97
N GLY A 255 -22.37 -46.87 18.13
CA GLY A 255 -22.30 -47.61 19.39
C GLY A 255 -23.63 -48.20 19.83
N GLY A 256 -23.62 -49.46 20.30
CA GLY A 256 -24.76 -50.24 20.78
C GLY A 256 -25.71 -49.47 21.72
N LEU A 257 -25.11 -48.76 22.66
CA LEU A 257 -25.79 -48.03 23.73
C LEU A 257 -25.78 -46.50 23.52
N SER A 258 -25.40 -46.03 22.31
CA SER A 258 -25.42 -44.60 22.01
C SER A 258 -26.83 -44.06 22.19
N LYS A 259 -26.94 -43.04 23.03
CA LYS A 259 -28.22 -42.41 23.39
C LYS A 259 -28.78 -41.59 22.23
N GLN A 260 -27.91 -40.98 21.41
CA GLN A 260 -28.30 -40.33 20.16
C GLN A 260 -28.83 -41.37 19.15
N ARG A 261 -28.14 -42.51 18.99
CA ARG A 261 -28.57 -43.59 18.08
C ARG A 261 -29.92 -44.21 18.46
N ILE A 262 -30.19 -44.31 19.76
CA ILE A 262 -31.47 -44.82 20.28
C ILE A 262 -32.60 -43.79 20.11
N GLY A 263 -32.28 -42.52 19.81
CA GLY A 263 -33.28 -41.45 19.66
C GLY A 263 -33.76 -40.88 21.00
N ILE A 264 -32.91 -40.87 22.03
CA ILE A 264 -33.26 -40.26 23.31
C ILE A 264 -33.29 -38.73 23.15
N LYS A 265 -34.44 -38.12 23.46
CA LYS A 265 -34.66 -36.67 23.40
C LYS A 265 -33.57 -35.93 24.19
N GLY A 266 -33.02 -34.87 23.60
CA GLY A 266 -31.94 -34.06 24.17
C GLY A 266 -30.53 -34.54 23.84
N LYS A 267 -30.36 -35.59 23.03
CA LYS A 267 -29.05 -36.01 22.49
C LYS A 267 -28.78 -35.56 21.06
N GLY A 268 -29.61 -34.65 20.54
CA GLY A 268 -29.56 -34.15 19.17
C GLY A 268 -30.18 -35.12 18.18
N ASP A 269 -30.71 -34.58 17.09
CA ASP A 269 -31.33 -35.35 16.02
C ASP A 269 -30.29 -36.13 15.21
N THR A 270 -30.69 -37.28 14.69
CA THR A 270 -29.89 -38.06 13.74
C THR A 270 -30.24 -37.63 12.32
N VAL A 271 -29.25 -37.52 11.44
CA VAL A 271 -29.49 -37.18 10.03
C VAL A 271 -30.42 -38.19 9.38
N GLU A 272 -31.54 -37.69 8.87
CA GLU A 272 -32.60 -38.44 8.19
C GLU A 272 -33.11 -37.65 6.97
N ALA A 273 -33.71 -38.35 6.00
CA ALA A 273 -34.17 -37.72 4.75
C ALA A 273 -35.29 -36.69 4.96
N GLY A 274 -36.02 -36.77 6.09
CA GLY A 274 -37.08 -35.82 6.44
C GLY A 274 -36.59 -34.42 6.77
N PHE A 275 -35.28 -34.22 6.98
CA PHE A 275 -34.68 -32.90 7.22
C PHE A 275 -34.21 -32.19 5.94
N ARG A 276 -34.57 -32.70 4.75
CA ARG A 276 -34.24 -32.02 3.50
C ARG A 276 -35.10 -30.75 3.35
N SER A 277 -34.50 -29.70 2.79
CA SER A 277 -35.24 -28.50 2.42
C SER A 277 -36.15 -28.77 1.22
N PRO A 278 -37.24 -27.99 1.07
CA PRO A 278 -38.02 -27.92 -0.16
C PRO A 278 -37.17 -27.62 -1.39
#